data_AF-A0A2S2KSR4-F1
#
_entry.id   AF-A0A2S2KSR4-F1
#
_cell.length_a   1.000
_cell.length_b   1.000
_cell.length_c   1.000
_cell.angle_alpha   90.00
_cell.angle_beta   90.00
_cell.angle_gamma   90.00
#
_symmetry.space_group_name_H-M   'P 1'
#
loop_
_entity.id
_entity.type
_entity.pdbx_description
1 polymer ?
#
loop_
_entity_poly.entity_id
_entity_poly.type
_entity_poly.pdbx_seq_one_letter_code
_entity_poly.pdbx_strand_id
1 'polypeptide(L)' 'MYKISVHLGTCIATQQNKPTSYWTVLNHYGITHTDLKKLNLSYEELYEIYKIIQRHEEIREFLKNLKEKIAMTAKNNNVS' A
#
# COMPACT_ATOMS: atom_id res chain seq x y z
N MET A 1 10.64 24.67 7.45
CA MET A 1 10.86 23.22 7.73
C MET A 1 9.50 22.56 7.85
N TYR A 2 9.09 21.85 6.80
CA TYR A 2 7.68 21.51 6.52
C TYR A 2 7.23 20.25 7.28
N LYS A 3 6.07 20.33 7.96
CA LYS A 3 5.42 19.23 8.71
C LYS A 3 5.21 17.91 7.92
N ILE A 4 5.32 17.94 6.59
CA ILE A 4 5.01 16.79 5.73
C ILE A 4 6.20 15.82 5.58
N SER A 5 7.45 16.31 5.65
CA SER A 5 8.63 15.46 5.73
C SER A 5 8.70 14.67 7.05
N VAL A 6 8.08 15.20 8.12
CA VAL A 6 7.84 14.43 9.34
C VAL A 6 6.85 13.30 9.06
N HIS A 7 5.69 13.52 8.43
CA HIS A 7 4.69 12.46 8.25
C HIS A 7 5.17 11.26 7.42
N LEU A 8 5.90 11.47 6.33
CA LEU A 8 6.41 10.36 5.52
C LEU A 8 7.60 9.67 6.19
N GLY A 9 8.50 10.44 6.83
CA GLY A 9 9.56 9.89 7.68
C GLY A 9 9.00 9.11 8.88
N THR A 10 7.87 9.55 9.43
CA THR A 10 7.19 8.89 10.55
C THR A 10 6.45 7.65 10.07
N CYS A 11 5.78 7.64 8.92
CA CYS A 11 5.17 6.43 8.36
C CYS A 11 6.21 5.36 7.94
N ILE A 12 7.41 5.78 7.56
CA ILE A 12 8.52 4.88 7.26
C ILE A 12 9.20 4.38 8.55
N ALA A 13 9.41 5.26 9.54
CA ALA A 13 10.13 4.96 10.79
C ALA A 13 9.26 4.35 11.90
N THR A 14 7.96 4.65 11.89
CA THR A 14 6.97 4.12 12.83
C THR A 14 6.06 3.19 12.04
N GLN A 15 6.09 1.90 12.39
CA GLN A 15 5.16 0.87 11.89
C GLN A 15 3.72 1.19 12.31
N GLN A 16 3.13 2.28 11.82
CA GLN A 16 1.76 2.63 12.17
C GLN A 16 0.78 1.75 11.38
N ASN A 17 0.34 0.68 12.04
CA ASN A 17 -1.01 0.11 12.14
C ASN A 17 -1.99 0.31 10.97
N LYS A 18 -1.54 0.26 9.72
CA LYS A 18 -2.38 -0.12 8.58
C LYS A 18 -2.25 -1.63 8.34
N PRO A 19 -3.32 -2.33 7.92
CA PRO A 19 -3.36 -3.80 7.85
C PRO A 19 -2.32 -4.41 6.92
N THR A 20 -1.71 -3.62 6.03
CA THR A 20 -0.50 -3.95 5.29
C THR A 20 0.48 -2.78 5.40
N SER A 21 1.69 -3.00 5.91
CA SER A 21 2.71 -1.94 5.96
C SER A 21 3.13 -1.57 4.53
N TYR A 22 3.37 -0.29 4.22
CA TYR A 22 3.89 0.16 2.92
C TYR A 22 5.12 -0.65 2.47
N TRP A 23 5.94 -1.04 3.44
CA TRP A 23 7.08 -1.93 3.25
C TRP A 23 6.74 -3.31 2.71
N THR A 24 5.56 -3.85 3.02
CA THR A 24 5.11 -5.13 2.47
C THR A 24 4.90 -5.04 0.96
N VAL A 25 4.32 -3.94 0.48
CA VAL A 25 4.12 -3.71 -0.96
C VAL A 25 5.47 -3.52 -1.64
N LEU A 26 6.37 -2.71 -1.07
CA LEU A 26 7.73 -2.54 -1.62
C LEU A 26 8.51 -3.86 -1.65
N ASN A 27 8.47 -4.63 -0.56
CA ASN A 27 9.12 -5.94 -0.48
C ASN A 27 8.53 -6.94 -1.48
N HIS A 28 7.24 -6.86 -1.80
CA HIS A 28 6.63 -7.69 -2.84
C HIS A 28 7.28 -7.48 -4.22
N TYR A 29 7.75 -6.27 -4.50
CA TYR A 29 8.51 -5.94 -5.71
C TYR A 29 10.03 -6.04 -5.52
N GLY A 30 10.51 -6.58 -4.39
CA GLY A 30 11.93 -6.74 -4.10
C GLY A 30 12.66 -5.43 -3.73
N ILE A 31 11.93 -4.36 -3.41
CA ILE A 31 12.51 -3.06 -3.07
C ILE A 31 12.72 -2.98 -1.56
N THR A 32 13.97 -2.81 -1.13
CA THR A 32 14.31 -2.69 0.29
C THR A 32 14.52 -1.24 0.74
N HIS A 33 14.54 -1.03 2.06
CA HIS A 33 14.88 0.27 2.63
C HIS A 33 16.29 0.73 2.22
N THR A 34 17.22 -0.21 2.05
CA THR A 34 18.60 0.09 1.67
C THR A 34 18.66 0.60 0.23
N ASP A 35 17.83 0.07 -0.66
CA ASP A 35 17.78 0.49 -2.07
C ASP A 35 17.26 1.92 -2.19
N LEU A 36 16.17 2.25 -1.47
CA LEU A 36 15.63 3.61 -1.44
C LEU A 36 16.62 4.62 -0.86
N LYS A 37 17.40 4.24 0.17
CA LYS A 37 18.47 5.09 0.73
C LYS A 37 19.58 5.37 -0.27
N LYS A 38 19.97 4.39 -1.11
CA LYS A 38 21.02 4.56 -2.12
C LYS A 38 20.61 5.48 -3.26
N LEU A 39 19.33 5.52 -3.59
CA LEU A 39 18.79 6.35 -4.67
C LEU A 39 18.73 7.84 -4.33
N ASN A 40 18.88 8.22 -3.05
CA ASN A 40 18.83 9.60 -2.58
C ASN A 40 17.65 10.41 -3.16
N LEU A 41 16.47 9.78 -3.16
CA LEU A 41 15.26 10.31 -3.77
C LEU A 41 14.84 11.63 -3.12
N SER A 42 14.34 12.54 -3.95
CA SER A 42 13.71 13.77 -3.50
C SER A 42 12.42 13.48 -2.72
N TYR A 43 11.96 14.47 -1.98
CA TYR A 43 10.69 14.39 -1.26
C TYR A 43 9.50 14.12 -2.20
N GLU A 44 9.50 14.75 -3.38
CA GLU A 44 8.45 14.59 -4.40
C GLU A 44 8.41 13.15 -4.93
N GLU A 45 9.56 12.56 -5.21
CA GLU A 45 9.65 11.16 -5.64
C GLU A 45 9.18 10.19 -4.55
N LEU A 46 9.57 10.41 -3.29
CA LEU A 46 9.10 9.61 -2.16
C LEU A 46 7.59 9.74 -1.96
N TYR A 47 7.03 10.93 -2.18
CA TYR A 47 5.60 11.17 -2.09
C TYR A 47 4.82 10.47 -3.22
N GLU A 48 5.35 10.50 -4.45
CA GLU A 48 4.76 9.77 -5.58
C GLU A 48 4.76 8.25 -5.33
N ILE A 49 5.87 7.70 -4.84
CA ILE A 49 5.95 6.26 -4.45
C ILE A 49 4.87 5.95 -3.41
N TYR A 50 4.72 6.78 -2.38
CA TYR A 50 3.68 6.62 -1.38
C TYR A 50 2.27 6.61 -1.99
N LYS A 51 1.97 7.55 -2.90
CA LYS A 51 0.66 7.67 -3.56
C LYS A 51 0.34 6.44 -4.42
N ILE A 52 1.33 5.92 -5.13
CA ILE A 52 1.20 4.72 -5.95
C ILE A 52 0.91 3.50 -5.07
N ILE A 53 1.67 3.31 -3.98
CA ILE A 53 1.45 2.19 -3.05
C ILE A 53 0.07 2.29 -2.38
N GLN A 54 -0.35 3.49 -1.99
CA GLN A 54 -1.67 3.69 -1.43
C GLN A 54 -2.77 3.24 -2.41
N ARG A 55 -2.67 3.66 -3.67
CA ARG A 55 -3.64 3.28 -4.71
C ARG A 55 -3.62 1.77 -4.99
N HIS A 56 -2.45 1.14 -4.93
CA HIS A 56 -2.33 -0.31 -5.06
C HIS A 56 -3.14 -1.04 -3.99
N GLU A 57 -3.03 -0.63 -2.72
CA GLU A 57 -3.81 -1.25 -1.64
C GLU A 57 -5.32 -1.01 -1.80
N GLU A 58 -5.73 0.19 -2.21
CA GLU A 58 -7.14 0.50 -2.50
C GLU A 58 -7.71 -0.41 -3.60
N ILE A 59 -6.95 -0.64 -4.68
CA ILE A 59 -7.33 -1.56 -5.75
C ILE A 59 -7.39 -3.00 -5.24
N ARG A 60 -6.38 -3.45 -4.47
CA ARG A 60 -6.33 -4.79 -3.90
C ARG A 60 -7.55 -5.08 -3.03
N GLU A 61 -7.92 -4.14 -2.16
CA GLU A 61 -9.08 -4.27 -1.29
C GLU A 61 -10.39 -4.29 -2.09
N PHE A 62 -10.53 -3.41 -3.08
CA PHE A 62 -11.67 -3.41 -3.99
C PHE A 62 -11.85 -4.76 -4.69
N LEU A 63 -10.77 -5.31 -5.27
CA LEU A 63 -10.81 -6.59 -5.97
C LEU A 63 -11.12 -7.76 -5.03
N LYS A 64 -10.59 -7.74 -3.80
CA LYS A 64 -10.95 -8.72 -2.76
C LYS A 64 -12.45 -8.70 -2.47
N ASN A 65 -13.01 -7.52 -2.22
CA ASN A 65 -14.42 -7.34 -1.94
C ASN A 65 -15.31 -7.73 -3.14
N LEU A 66 -14.85 -7.43 -4.36
CA LEU A 66 -15.55 -7.85 -5.58
C LEU A 66 -15.59 -9.38 -5.72
N LYS A 67 -14.48 -10.06 -5.47
CA LYS A 67 -14.41 -11.53 -5.48
C LYS A 67 -15.36 -12.16 -4.46
N GLU A 68 -15.42 -11.61 -3.26
CA GLU A 68 -16.35 -12.05 -2.21
C GLU A 68 -17.81 -11.89 -2.64
N LYS A 69 -18.16 -10.73 -3.22
CA LYS A 69 -19.51 -10.50 -3.78
C LYS A 69 -19.87 -11.52 -4.86
N ILE A 70 -18.96 -11.81 -5.79
CA ILE A 70 -19.18 -12.81 -6.84
C ILE A 70 -19.44 -14.20 -6.23
N ALA A 71 -18.63 -14.59 -5.23
CA ALA A 71 -18.79 -15.88 -4.56
C ALA A 71 -20.13 -16.01 -3.81
N MET A 72 -20.58 -14.94 -3.14
CA MET A 72 -21.88 -14.91 -2.45
C MET A 72 -23.04 -15.03 -3.44
N THR A 73 -23.00 -14.31 -4.57
CA THR A 73 -24.04 -14.40 -5.60
C THR A 73 -24.10 -15.80 -6.21
N ALA A 74 -22.96 -16.42 -6.51
CA ALA A 74 -22.91 -17.78 -7.04
C ALA A 74 -23.47 -18.81 -6.04
N LYS A 75 -23.22 -18.64 -4.74
CA LYS A 75 -23.74 -19.53 -3.71
C LYS A 75 -25.26 -19.41 -3.57
N ASN A 76 -25.83 -18.20 -3.67
CA ASN A 76 -27.26 -17.98 -3.54
C ASN A 76 -28.08 -18.54 -4.72
N ASN A 77 -27.48 -18.61 -5.92
CA ASN A 77 -28.15 -19.13 -7.11
C ASN A 77 -28.19 -20.67 -7.19
N ASN A 78 -27.42 -21.38 -6.34
CA ASN A 78 -27.39 -22.84 -6.28
C ASN A 78 -28.32 -23.42 -5.20
N VAL A 79 -29.14 -22.60 -4.55
CA VAL A 79 -30.07 -22.99 -3.46
C VAL A 79 -31.55 -22.83 -3.90
N SER A 80 -31.81 -22.61 -5.19
CA SER A 80 -33.16 -22.53 -5.77
C SER A 80 -33.50 -23.76 -6.60
#